data_AF-E8LJ76-F1
#
_entry.id   AF-E8LJ76-F1
#
_cell.length_a   1.000
_cell.length_b   1.000
_cell.length_c   1.000
_cell.angle_alpha   90.00
_cell.angle_beta   90.00
_cell.angle_gamma   90.00
#
_symmetry.space_group_name_H-M   'P 1'
#
loop_
_entity.id
_entity.type
_entity.pdbx_description
1 polymer ?
#
loop_
_entity_poly.entity_id
_entity_poly.type
_entity_poly.pdbx_seq_one_letter_code
_entity_poly.pdbx_strand_id
1 'polypeptide(L)'
;MQDNKIHFLSIQKNNNSKETFVIAPFNPDDKPLYLNVCMHTQGDIKHICNFIHKNYSHLNFEKTLNEQTNNKEPLSQEKINSFCKTANEKAYKDYCSAFSKFKQELVKENFAKLVLSRPYFCPLKKDLSHSFLDLCKTYPNAFCYMAKVGSKGIFMGASPEILASVADNELKTMSLAGTMAKSLNNHYEWSSKNIKEQQLVTDFIISRIKPYAKSISAAGPVTHDAGPVVHLLTQITAVLNDGIDKHSAAASLHPTPAVCGLPKNAALKFIVKNEGYKRNYYSGYIGLISPNNLHLFVNLRCMFFNGQFAVLYAGGGLLKSSDLEDEWQETENKLKTLRDLI
;
A
#
# COMPACT_ATOMS: atom_id res chain seq x y z
N MET A 1 -9.75 14.79 8.56
CA MET A 1 -9.48 15.48 7.28
C MET A 1 -9.23 14.43 6.21
N GLN A 2 -10.29 13.87 5.63
CA GLN A 2 -10.23 13.27 4.30
C GLN A 2 -10.73 14.37 3.38
N ASP A 3 -9.80 15.05 2.72
CA ASP A 3 -10.17 15.90 1.59
C ASP A 3 -10.77 14.93 0.55
N ASN A 4 -12.06 15.09 0.24
CA ASN A 4 -12.82 14.31 -0.74
C ASN A 4 -12.35 14.58 -2.18
N LYS A 5 -11.07 14.32 -2.43
CA LYS A 5 -10.38 14.59 -3.67
C LYS A 5 -9.87 13.25 -4.16
N ILE A 6 -10.65 12.58 -5.01
CA ILE A 6 -10.18 11.37 -5.66
C ILE A 6 -9.03 11.79 -6.58
N HIS A 7 -7.79 11.47 -6.21
CA HIS A 7 -6.64 11.69 -7.05
C HIS A 7 -6.46 10.47 -7.95
N PHE A 8 -6.43 10.70 -9.26
CA PHE A 8 -6.16 9.70 -10.29
C PHE A 8 -4.84 10.04 -10.97
N LEU A 9 -3.99 9.03 -11.22
CA LEU A 9 -2.76 9.20 -11.99
C LEU A 9 -2.56 8.06 -13.00
N SER A 10 -2.23 8.44 -14.24
CA SER A 10 -1.66 7.53 -15.25
C SER A 10 -0.32 8.05 -15.77
N ILE A 11 0.59 7.10 -16.00
CA ILE A 11 2.00 7.37 -16.31
C ILE A 11 2.35 6.73 -17.66
N GLN A 12 2.54 7.56 -18.68
CA GLN A 12 3.18 7.25 -19.96
C GLN A 12 4.03 8.43 -20.47
N LYS A 13 5.35 8.34 -20.29
CA LYS A 13 6.43 9.22 -20.80
C LYS A 13 5.95 10.54 -21.46
N ASN A 14 5.74 11.58 -20.66
CA ASN A 14 5.59 12.96 -21.14
C ASN A 14 6.61 13.88 -20.42
N ASN A 15 7.09 14.93 -21.10
CA ASN A 15 8.26 15.72 -20.69
C ASN A 15 7.94 17.08 -20.03
N ASN A 16 6.67 17.37 -19.72
CA ASN A 16 6.24 18.72 -19.31
C ASN A 16 5.60 18.84 -17.90
N SER A 17 5.69 17.84 -17.02
CA SER A 17 5.16 17.97 -15.65
C SER A 17 6.22 18.51 -14.67
N LYS A 18 5.84 19.49 -13.84
CA LYS A 18 6.62 19.92 -12.66
C LYS A 18 6.51 18.94 -11.47
N GLU A 19 5.65 17.94 -11.60
CA GLU A 19 5.38 16.91 -10.60
C GLU A 19 5.91 15.55 -11.07
N THR A 20 6.46 14.80 -10.14
CA THR A 20 6.98 13.45 -10.34
C THR A 20 6.21 12.48 -9.47
N PHE A 21 5.83 11.33 -10.03
CA PHE A 21 5.29 10.24 -9.23
C PHE A 21 6.40 9.33 -8.76
N VAL A 22 6.45 9.06 -7.46
CA VAL A 22 7.35 8.07 -6.88
C VAL A 22 6.61 6.77 -6.63
N ILE A 23 7.26 5.65 -6.92
CA ILE A 23 6.89 4.33 -6.41
C ILE A 23 8.14 3.69 -5.80
N ALA A 24 8.16 3.62 -4.47
CA ALA A 24 9.28 3.14 -3.68
C ALA A 24 9.04 1.71 -3.20
N PRO A 25 10.07 0.86 -3.18
CA PRO A 25 9.97 -0.53 -2.74
C PRO A 25 9.82 -0.66 -1.22
N PHE A 26 9.35 -1.81 -0.76
CA PHE A 26 9.28 -2.14 0.67
C PHE A 26 10.67 -2.14 1.31
N ASN A 27 11.65 -2.75 0.65
CA ASN A 27 13.03 -2.77 1.10
C ASN A 27 13.71 -1.44 0.73
N PRO A 28 14.13 -0.61 1.70
CA PRO A 28 14.78 0.68 1.41
C PRO A 28 16.14 0.56 0.70
N ASP A 29 16.76 -0.62 0.69
CA ASP A 29 18.00 -0.87 -0.07
C ASP A 29 17.74 -0.91 -1.59
N ASP A 30 16.49 -1.19 -2.01
CA ASP A 30 16.08 -1.15 -3.40
C ASP A 30 15.74 0.30 -3.82
N LYS A 31 16.05 0.68 -5.07
CA LYS A 31 15.86 2.07 -5.53
C LYS A 31 14.39 2.38 -5.86
N PRO A 32 13.84 3.52 -5.39
CA PRO A 32 12.57 4.03 -5.87
C PRO A 32 12.58 4.32 -7.37
N LEU A 33 11.41 4.20 -8.00
CA LEU A 33 11.21 4.70 -9.36
C LEU A 33 10.53 6.05 -9.33
N TYR A 34 11.07 6.96 -10.12
CA TYR A 34 10.53 8.28 -10.37
C TYR A 34 9.97 8.29 -11.79
N LEU A 35 8.68 8.53 -11.89
CA LEU A 35 7.89 8.38 -13.09
C LEU A 35 7.23 9.71 -13.43
N ASN A 36 7.29 10.10 -14.72
CA ASN A 36 6.67 11.35 -15.16
C ASN A 36 5.15 11.25 -15.06
N VAL A 37 4.51 12.29 -14.55
CA VAL A 37 3.06 12.38 -14.47
C VAL A 37 2.53 12.77 -15.84
N CYS A 38 1.70 11.91 -16.44
CA CYS A 38 1.30 12.11 -17.85
C CYS A 38 -0.10 12.66 -17.93
N MET A 39 -1.01 12.10 -17.15
CA MET A 39 -2.27 12.75 -16.83
C MET A 39 -2.65 12.45 -15.39
N HIS A 40 -3.07 13.48 -14.67
CA HIS A 40 -3.74 13.33 -13.39
C HIS A 40 -5.09 14.04 -13.43
N THR A 41 -6.05 13.57 -12.65
CA THR A 41 -7.31 14.28 -12.46
C THR A 41 -7.73 14.20 -10.99
N GLN A 42 -8.55 15.16 -10.60
CA GLN A 42 -9.17 15.23 -9.30
C GLN A 42 -10.61 15.68 -9.46
N GLY A 43 -11.55 15.01 -8.79
CA GLY A 43 -12.95 15.39 -8.85
C GLY A 43 -13.86 14.31 -8.30
N ASP A 44 -15.15 14.50 -8.52
CA ASP A 44 -16.15 13.48 -8.22
C ASP A 44 -16.02 12.27 -9.16
N ILE A 45 -16.76 11.20 -8.84
CA ILE A 45 -16.69 9.96 -9.60
C ILE A 45 -17.16 10.13 -11.05
N LYS A 46 -18.07 11.07 -11.33
CA LYS A 46 -18.59 11.33 -12.68
C LYS A 46 -17.50 11.97 -13.56
N HIS A 47 -16.77 12.92 -13.00
CA HIS A 47 -15.62 13.54 -13.65
C HIS A 47 -14.55 12.49 -13.99
N ILE A 48 -14.27 11.59 -13.05
CA ILE A 48 -13.28 10.50 -13.26
C ILE A 48 -13.76 9.48 -14.29
N CYS A 49 -15.04 9.10 -14.28
CA CYS A 49 -15.60 8.23 -15.31
C CYS A 49 -15.36 8.81 -16.71
N ASN A 50 -15.70 10.09 -16.90
CA ASN A 50 -15.52 10.78 -18.17
C ASN A 50 -14.04 10.85 -18.58
N PHE A 51 -13.17 11.15 -17.62
CA PHE A 51 -11.73 11.21 -17.84
C PHE A 51 -11.16 9.84 -18.25
N ILE A 52 -11.55 8.76 -17.56
CA ILE A 52 -11.07 7.41 -17.88
C ILE A 52 -11.57 6.98 -19.25
N HIS A 53 -12.85 7.19 -19.52
CA HIS A 53 -13.45 6.85 -20.80
C HIS A 53 -12.76 7.57 -21.96
N LYS A 54 -12.56 8.89 -21.84
CA LYS A 54 -11.91 9.70 -22.88
C LYS A 54 -10.47 9.27 -23.16
N ASN A 55 -9.70 8.91 -22.13
CA ASN A 55 -8.24 8.78 -22.25
C ASN A 55 -7.71 7.33 -22.23
N TYR A 56 -8.47 6.35 -21.74
CA TYR A 56 -7.94 4.98 -21.54
C TYR A 56 -8.85 3.85 -22.03
N SER A 57 -10.14 4.11 -22.31
CA SER A 57 -11.05 3.04 -22.76
C SER A 57 -10.62 2.39 -24.09
N HIS A 58 -9.87 3.13 -24.91
CA HIS A 58 -9.35 2.68 -26.20
C HIS A 58 -7.97 2.00 -26.10
N LEU A 59 -7.34 1.97 -24.92
CA LEU A 59 -6.00 1.42 -24.76
C LEU A 59 -6.06 -0.08 -24.47
N ASN A 60 -5.34 -0.88 -25.26
CA ASN A 60 -5.09 -2.28 -24.96
C ASN A 60 -3.77 -2.43 -24.20
N PHE A 61 -3.85 -2.48 -22.87
CA PHE A 61 -2.68 -2.57 -22.00
C PHE A 61 -1.92 -3.89 -22.14
N GLU A 62 -2.62 -5.00 -22.41
CA GLU A 62 -2.00 -6.31 -22.60
C GLU A 62 -1.11 -6.31 -23.85
N LYS A 63 -1.67 -5.86 -24.98
CA LYS A 63 -0.94 -5.71 -26.24
C LYS A 63 0.27 -4.79 -26.08
N THR A 64 0.09 -3.65 -25.40
CA THR A 64 1.16 -2.68 -25.14
C THR A 64 2.33 -3.28 -24.32
N LEU A 65 2.05 -4.22 -23.42
CA LEU A 65 3.08 -4.92 -22.63
C LEU A 65 3.73 -6.07 -23.43
N ASN A 66 2.94 -6.81 -24.21
CA ASN A 66 3.41 -7.95 -24.99
C ASN A 66 4.33 -7.53 -26.15
N GLU A 67 4.03 -6.42 -26.84
CA GLU A 67 4.88 -5.86 -27.90
C GLU A 67 6.28 -5.47 -27.39
N GLN A 68 6.44 -5.20 -26.09
CA GLN A 68 7.68 -4.74 -25.48
C GLN A 68 8.52 -5.87 -24.86
N THR A 69 8.01 -7.10 -24.80
CA THR A 69 8.67 -8.24 -24.11
C THR A 69 9.33 -9.26 -25.05
N ASN A 70 9.60 -8.90 -26.30
CA ASN A 70 10.19 -9.77 -27.35
C ASN A 70 9.41 -11.09 -27.56
N ASN A 71 8.29 -11.02 -28.29
CA ASN A 71 7.63 -12.17 -28.93
C ASN A 71 7.34 -13.39 -28.04
N LYS A 72 6.85 -13.18 -26.81
CA LYS A 72 6.11 -14.27 -26.14
C LYS A 72 4.67 -14.21 -26.62
N GLU A 73 4.22 -15.26 -27.31
CA GLU A 73 2.80 -15.42 -27.61
C GLU A 73 2.00 -15.35 -26.29
N PRO A 74 0.84 -14.66 -26.29
CA PRO A 74 -0.04 -14.66 -25.13
C PRO A 74 -0.36 -16.09 -24.70
N LEU A 75 -0.24 -16.39 -23.40
CA LEU A 75 -0.68 -17.68 -22.89
C LEU A 75 -2.20 -17.84 -23.11
N SER A 76 -2.63 -19.05 -23.44
CA SER A 76 -4.07 -19.35 -23.46
C SER A 76 -4.67 -19.17 -22.07
N GLN A 77 -5.96 -18.83 -22.01
CA GLN A 77 -6.68 -18.64 -20.75
C GLN A 77 -6.58 -19.88 -19.83
N GLU A 78 -6.62 -21.08 -20.40
CA GLU A 78 -6.44 -22.34 -19.65
C GLU A 78 -5.06 -22.44 -19.00
N LYS A 79 -3.99 -22.06 -19.71
CA LYS A 79 -2.62 -22.04 -19.18
C LYS A 79 -2.49 -21.01 -18.06
N ILE A 80 -3.08 -19.83 -18.22
CA ILE A 80 -3.09 -18.78 -17.19
C ILE A 80 -3.83 -19.27 -15.94
N ASN A 81 -5.02 -19.87 -16.11
CA ASN A 81 -5.82 -20.38 -15.01
C ASN A 81 -5.09 -21.49 -14.25
N SER A 82 -4.49 -22.44 -14.97
CA SER A 82 -3.68 -23.52 -14.39
C SER A 82 -2.49 -22.97 -13.60
N PHE A 83 -1.74 -22.03 -14.19
CA PHE A 83 -0.62 -21.35 -13.51
C PHE A 83 -1.07 -20.65 -12.22
N CYS A 84 -2.11 -19.83 -12.29
CA CYS A 84 -2.62 -19.09 -11.13
C CYS A 84 -3.03 -20.04 -10.00
N LYS A 85 -3.69 -21.17 -10.33
CA LYS A 85 -4.06 -22.19 -9.34
C LYS A 85 -2.83 -22.77 -8.64
N THR A 86 -1.85 -23.28 -9.39
CA THR A 86 -0.62 -23.84 -8.82
C THR A 86 0.18 -22.80 -8.02
N ALA A 87 0.24 -21.56 -8.50
CA ALA A 87 0.93 -20.47 -7.81
C ALA A 87 0.27 -20.13 -6.47
N ASN A 88 -1.06 -20.14 -6.40
CA ASN A 88 -1.80 -19.92 -5.15
C ASN A 88 -1.65 -21.08 -4.15
N GLU A 89 -1.65 -22.32 -4.63
CA GLU A 89 -1.37 -23.50 -3.77
C GLU A 89 0.04 -23.42 -3.15
N LYS A 90 1.03 -22.98 -3.94
CA LYS A 90 2.37 -22.73 -3.44
C LYS A 90 2.39 -21.56 -2.45
N ALA A 91 1.74 -20.44 -2.76
CA ALA A 91 1.68 -19.26 -1.90
C ALA A 91 1.07 -19.58 -0.53
N TYR A 92 0.07 -20.46 -0.45
CA TYR A 92 -0.48 -20.95 0.81
C TYR A 92 0.57 -21.74 1.61
N LYS A 93 1.24 -22.71 0.99
CA LYS A 93 2.31 -23.51 1.67
C LYS A 93 3.45 -22.63 2.17
N ASP A 94 3.89 -21.67 1.34
CA ASP A 94 4.93 -20.71 1.70
C ASP A 94 4.48 -19.84 2.88
N TYR A 95 3.23 -19.37 2.89
CA TYR A 95 2.65 -18.58 3.98
C TYR A 95 2.61 -19.38 5.29
N CYS A 96 2.15 -20.63 5.27
CA CYS A 96 2.15 -21.47 6.47
C CYS A 96 3.55 -21.67 7.05
N SER A 97 4.55 -21.93 6.18
CA SER A 97 5.95 -22.08 6.58
C SER A 97 6.51 -20.78 7.18
N ALA A 98 6.22 -19.64 6.54
CA ALA A 98 6.63 -18.33 7.03
C ALA A 98 5.94 -18.00 8.36
N PHE A 99 4.65 -18.27 8.50
CA PHE A 99 3.88 -18.05 9.71
C PHE A 99 4.50 -18.78 10.91
N SER A 100 4.86 -20.06 10.78
CA SER A 100 5.51 -20.79 11.87
C SER A 100 6.81 -20.13 12.33
N LYS A 101 7.65 -19.65 11.40
CA LYS A 101 8.90 -18.93 11.72
C LYS A 101 8.63 -17.60 12.41
N PHE A 102 7.68 -16.82 11.89
CA PHE A 102 7.30 -15.52 12.46
C PHE A 102 6.73 -15.69 13.87
N LYS A 103 5.84 -16.66 14.05
CA LYS A 103 5.25 -17.02 15.33
C LYS A 103 6.29 -17.40 16.36
N GLN A 104 7.26 -18.24 15.98
CA GLN A 104 8.34 -18.65 16.87
C GLN A 104 9.14 -17.45 17.41
N GLU A 105 9.48 -16.49 16.55
CA GLU A 105 10.25 -15.30 16.96
C GLU A 105 9.42 -14.31 17.79
N LEU A 106 8.11 -14.22 17.56
CA LEU A 106 7.18 -13.45 18.41
C LEU A 106 7.02 -14.08 19.80
N VAL A 107 6.98 -15.42 19.90
CA VAL A 107 6.89 -16.15 21.18
C VAL A 107 8.18 -16.01 21.99
N LYS A 108 9.34 -15.98 21.33
CA LYS A 108 10.63 -15.66 21.97
C LYS A 108 10.77 -14.19 22.40
N GLU A 109 9.78 -13.36 22.07
CA GLU A 109 9.77 -11.90 22.31
C GLU A 109 10.95 -11.15 21.67
N ASN A 110 11.57 -11.72 20.64
CA ASN A 110 12.58 -11.04 19.81
C ASN A 110 11.97 -9.88 19.01
N PHE A 111 10.67 -9.97 18.72
CA PHE A 111 9.87 -8.93 18.08
C PHE A 111 8.59 -8.69 18.89
N ALA A 112 8.20 -7.43 19.03
CA ALA A 112 6.90 -7.07 19.59
C ALA A 112 5.76 -7.26 18.55
N LYS A 113 6.10 -7.11 17.26
CA LYS A 113 5.18 -7.23 16.12
C LYS A 113 5.96 -7.56 14.85
N LEU A 114 5.39 -8.41 14.01
CA LEU A 114 5.85 -8.67 12.64
C LEU A 114 4.65 -8.69 11.70
N VAL A 115 4.79 -8.12 10.51
CA VAL A 115 3.75 -8.16 9.48
C VAL A 115 4.13 -9.21 8.46
N LEU A 116 3.28 -10.22 8.32
CA LEU A 116 3.42 -11.26 7.29
C LEU A 116 2.43 -10.98 6.16
N SER A 117 2.88 -11.15 4.93
CA SER A 117 2.07 -10.95 3.74
C SER A 117 2.23 -12.09 2.74
N ARG A 118 1.38 -12.08 1.71
CA ARG A 118 1.42 -13.03 0.62
C ARG A 118 0.93 -12.43 -0.71
N PRO A 119 1.36 -13.00 -1.84
CA PRO A 119 0.76 -12.76 -3.12
C PRO A 119 -0.50 -13.61 -3.33
N TYR A 120 -1.38 -13.16 -4.23
CA TYR A 120 -2.47 -13.94 -4.80
C TYR A 120 -2.49 -13.73 -6.32
N PHE A 121 -2.52 -14.83 -7.07
CA PHE A 121 -2.42 -14.84 -8.52
C PHE A 121 -3.79 -15.09 -9.14
N CYS A 122 -4.18 -14.27 -10.13
CA CYS A 122 -5.41 -14.51 -10.88
C CYS A 122 -5.37 -13.92 -12.29
N PRO A 123 -6.15 -14.49 -13.22
CA PRO A 123 -6.39 -13.86 -14.52
C PRO A 123 -7.11 -12.52 -14.35
N LEU A 124 -6.97 -11.64 -15.34
CA LEU A 124 -7.91 -10.54 -15.52
C LEU A 124 -9.21 -11.07 -16.11
N LYS A 125 -10.35 -10.62 -15.57
CA LYS A 125 -11.69 -10.91 -16.08
C LYS A 125 -12.23 -9.78 -16.97
N LYS A 126 -11.66 -8.57 -16.82
CA LYS A 126 -12.03 -7.38 -17.60
C LYS A 126 -10.78 -6.58 -17.98
N ASP A 127 -10.92 -5.68 -18.95
CA ASP A 127 -9.84 -4.77 -19.32
C ASP A 127 -9.38 -3.91 -18.13
N LEU A 128 -8.07 -3.66 -18.08
CA LEU A 128 -7.45 -2.93 -16.98
C LEU A 128 -8.02 -1.52 -16.77
N SER A 129 -8.46 -0.84 -17.84
CA SER A 129 -9.15 0.45 -17.74
C SER A 129 -10.50 0.36 -17.03
N HIS A 130 -11.27 -0.71 -17.30
CA HIS A 130 -12.53 -1.00 -16.60
C HIS A 130 -12.28 -1.38 -15.15
N SER A 131 -11.28 -2.24 -14.88
CA SER A 131 -10.86 -2.57 -13.51
C SER A 131 -10.47 -1.33 -12.72
N PHE A 132 -9.74 -0.41 -13.34
CA PHE A 132 -9.29 0.80 -12.68
C PHE A 132 -10.45 1.77 -12.41
N LEU A 133 -11.42 1.87 -13.31
CA LEU A 133 -12.64 2.64 -13.07
C LEU A 133 -13.42 2.08 -11.88
N ASP A 134 -13.60 0.77 -11.81
CA ASP A 134 -14.31 0.13 -10.71
C ASP A 134 -13.55 0.32 -9.38
N LEU A 135 -12.22 0.26 -9.41
CA LEU A 135 -11.38 0.59 -8.27
C LEU A 135 -11.64 2.02 -7.74
N CYS A 136 -11.69 3.01 -8.63
CA CYS A 136 -11.98 4.40 -8.25
C CYS A 136 -13.39 4.56 -7.64
N LYS A 137 -14.38 3.81 -8.16
CA LYS A 137 -15.76 3.81 -7.61
C LYS A 137 -15.82 3.16 -6.22
N THR A 138 -15.07 2.07 -6.02
CA THR A 138 -15.04 1.35 -4.75
C THR A 138 -14.29 2.11 -3.66
N TYR A 139 -13.27 2.89 -4.03
CA TYR A 139 -12.44 3.62 -3.08
C TYR A 139 -12.41 5.14 -3.35
N PRO A 140 -13.55 5.84 -3.23
CA PRO A 140 -13.66 7.26 -3.57
C PRO A 140 -12.88 8.20 -2.63
N ASN A 141 -12.38 7.70 -1.51
CA ASN A 141 -11.58 8.50 -0.56
C ASN A 141 -10.11 8.07 -0.52
N ALA A 142 -9.70 7.16 -1.41
CA ALA A 142 -8.31 6.69 -1.50
C ALA A 142 -7.57 7.38 -2.65
N PHE A 143 -6.24 7.43 -2.54
CA PHE A 143 -5.39 7.77 -3.66
C PHE A 143 -5.35 6.60 -4.64
N CYS A 144 -5.98 6.77 -5.81
CA CYS A 144 -6.09 5.75 -6.85
C CYS A 144 -5.04 6.00 -7.93
N TYR A 145 -4.28 4.97 -8.30
CA TYR A 145 -3.21 5.12 -9.28
C TYR A 145 -3.11 3.92 -10.22
N MET A 146 -2.59 4.18 -11.42
CA MET A 146 -2.16 3.17 -12.36
C MET A 146 -0.81 3.60 -12.96
N ALA A 147 0.25 2.87 -12.63
CA ALA A 147 1.63 3.21 -12.94
C ALA A 147 2.30 2.10 -13.76
N LYS A 148 2.73 2.42 -14.99
CA LYS A 148 3.56 1.51 -15.78
C LYS A 148 4.99 1.52 -15.25
N VAL A 149 5.50 0.35 -14.87
CA VAL A 149 6.84 0.17 -14.29
C VAL A 149 7.78 -0.46 -15.32
N GLY A 150 8.36 0.40 -16.16
CA GLY A 150 9.26 -0.01 -17.25
C GLY A 150 8.58 -0.99 -18.21
N SER A 151 9.31 -2.02 -18.65
CA SER A 151 8.80 -3.16 -19.41
C SER A 151 8.23 -4.29 -18.52
N LYS A 152 8.23 -4.11 -17.19
CA LYS A 152 7.87 -5.19 -16.26
C LYS A 152 6.36 -5.41 -16.19
N GLY A 153 5.58 -4.33 -16.26
CA GLY A 153 4.13 -4.40 -16.09
C GLY A 153 3.53 -3.10 -15.56
N ILE A 154 2.32 -3.20 -15.02
CA ILE A 154 1.54 -2.07 -14.51
C ILE A 154 1.17 -2.35 -13.06
N PHE A 155 1.49 -1.41 -12.17
CA PHE A 155 0.93 -1.38 -10.82
C PHE A 155 -0.38 -0.60 -10.84
N MET A 156 -1.39 -1.09 -10.12
CA MET A 156 -2.66 -0.41 -9.91
C MET A 156 -3.04 -0.56 -8.44
N GLY A 157 -3.54 0.50 -7.82
CA GLY A 157 -3.93 0.42 -6.42
C GLY A 157 -4.74 1.60 -5.93
N ALA A 158 -5.35 1.41 -4.77
CA ALA A 158 -6.12 2.42 -4.05
C ALA A 158 -5.62 2.49 -2.62
N SER A 159 -4.69 3.42 -2.35
CA SER A 159 -4.11 3.55 -1.01
C SER A 159 -4.86 4.59 -0.19
N PRO A 160 -5.44 4.19 0.97
CA PRO A 160 -6.09 5.13 1.88
C PRO A 160 -5.15 5.68 2.96
N GLU A 161 -3.95 5.13 3.11
CA GLU A 161 -3.07 5.41 4.25
C GLU A 161 -1.95 6.37 3.86
N ILE A 162 -2.04 7.60 4.37
CA ILE A 162 -1.02 8.63 4.15
C ILE A 162 0.23 8.23 4.94
N LEU A 163 1.35 8.10 4.24
CA LEU A 163 2.67 8.01 4.87
C LEU A 163 3.12 9.40 5.34
N ALA A 164 3.07 10.38 4.44
CA ALA A 164 3.43 11.77 4.72
C ALA A 164 2.80 12.71 3.70
N SER A 165 2.29 13.84 4.18
CA SER A 165 1.88 14.96 3.36
C SER A 165 2.66 16.18 3.82
N VAL A 166 3.50 16.75 2.96
CA VAL A 166 4.23 17.99 3.25
C VAL A 166 3.72 19.08 2.33
N ALA A 167 3.25 20.18 2.93
CA ALA A 167 2.95 21.42 2.25
C ALA A 167 3.79 22.52 2.90
N ASP A 168 4.58 23.23 2.11
CA ASP A 168 5.61 24.16 2.62
C ASP A 168 6.49 23.47 3.68
N ASN A 169 6.52 23.96 4.92
CA ASN A 169 7.30 23.35 6.01
C ASN A 169 6.42 22.60 7.02
N GLU A 170 5.18 22.26 6.68
CA GLU A 170 4.29 21.48 7.54
C GLU A 170 4.18 20.04 7.04
N LEU A 171 4.67 19.08 7.84
CA LEU A 171 4.49 17.65 7.60
C LEU A 171 3.29 17.13 8.40
N LYS A 172 2.36 16.47 7.72
CA LYS A 172 1.23 15.74 8.30
C LYS A 172 1.38 14.25 8.04
N THR A 173 1.13 13.44 9.07
CA THR A 173 1.07 11.98 9.00
C THR A 173 0.08 11.46 10.03
N MET A 174 -0.09 10.15 10.11
CA MET A 174 -0.94 9.50 11.10
C MET A 174 -0.31 8.19 11.56
N SER A 175 -0.51 7.83 12.82
CA SER A 175 -0.40 6.43 13.25
C SER A 175 -1.78 5.81 13.22
N LEU A 176 -1.90 4.68 12.52
CA LEU A 176 -3.12 3.90 12.42
C LEU A 176 -2.81 2.46 12.83
N ALA A 177 -3.15 2.10 14.07
CA ALA A 177 -2.91 0.77 14.62
C ALA A 177 -3.91 0.47 15.74
N GLY A 178 -3.95 -0.80 16.19
CA GLY A 178 -5.03 -1.29 17.02
C GLY A 178 -6.31 -1.45 16.20
N THR A 179 -6.82 -2.68 16.13
CA THR A 179 -7.99 -3.01 15.31
C THR A 179 -9.05 -3.64 16.19
N MET A 180 -10.31 -3.31 15.97
CA MET A 180 -11.45 -4.05 16.51
C MET A 180 -12.59 -4.09 15.50
N ALA A 181 -13.46 -5.09 15.64
CA ALA A 181 -14.69 -5.15 14.86
C ALA A 181 -15.54 -3.91 15.12
N LYS A 182 -16.20 -3.40 14.07
CA LYS A 182 -17.08 -2.26 14.21
C LYS A 182 -18.31 -2.64 15.04
N SER A 183 -18.61 -1.83 16.06
CA SER A 183 -19.79 -2.04 16.90
C SER A 183 -21.04 -1.42 16.28
N LEU A 184 -22.19 -2.10 16.38
CA LEU A 184 -23.47 -1.61 15.86
C LEU A 184 -23.98 -0.38 16.62
N ASN A 185 -23.60 -0.22 17.89
CA ASN A 185 -24.03 0.91 18.74
C ASN A 185 -23.01 2.06 18.81
N ASN A 186 -21.93 2.01 18.00
CA ASN A 186 -20.82 2.97 18.03
C ASN A 186 -20.16 3.16 19.41
N HIS A 187 -20.31 2.21 20.33
CA HIS A 187 -19.56 2.15 21.58
C HIS A 187 -18.31 1.28 21.38
N TYR A 188 -17.14 1.81 21.73
CA TYR A 188 -15.85 1.17 21.49
C TYR A 188 -15.01 1.15 22.75
N GLU A 189 -14.76 -0.04 23.29
CA GLU A 189 -13.87 -0.25 24.43
C GLU A 189 -12.56 -0.87 23.96
N TRP A 190 -11.50 -0.06 23.97
CA TRP A 190 -10.19 -0.47 23.49
C TRP A 190 -9.42 -1.23 24.56
N SER A 191 -8.96 -2.43 24.22
CA SER A 191 -8.08 -3.20 25.09
C SER A 191 -6.74 -2.48 25.32
N SER A 192 -6.11 -2.69 26.48
CA SER A 192 -4.78 -2.16 26.79
C SER A 192 -3.73 -2.59 25.76
N LYS A 193 -3.92 -3.75 25.12
CA LYS A 193 -3.09 -4.26 24.03
C LYS A 193 -3.17 -3.34 22.81
N ASN A 194 -4.38 -3.01 22.34
CA ASN A 194 -4.58 -2.14 21.18
C ASN A 194 -4.07 -0.71 21.44
N ILE A 195 -4.30 -0.19 22.64
CA ILE A 195 -3.79 1.13 23.06
C ILE A 195 -2.25 1.14 23.03
N LYS A 196 -1.61 0.10 23.60
CA LYS A 196 -0.14 -0.02 23.61
C LYS A 196 0.42 -0.15 22.20
N GLU A 197 -0.22 -0.92 21.33
CA GLU A 197 0.20 -1.03 19.93
C GLU A 197 0.14 0.33 19.22
N GLN A 198 -0.96 1.05 19.37
CA GLN A 198 -1.11 2.40 18.80
C GLN A 198 -0.04 3.37 19.32
N GLN A 199 0.25 3.33 20.62
CA GLN A 199 1.28 4.18 21.21
C GLN A 199 2.67 3.87 20.63
N LEU A 200 3.02 2.59 20.47
CA LEU A 200 4.31 2.19 19.88
C LEU A 200 4.48 2.71 18.44
N VAL A 201 3.43 2.70 17.62
CA VAL A 201 3.48 3.26 16.26
C VAL A 201 3.63 4.78 16.31
N THR A 202 2.89 5.44 17.20
CA THR A 202 2.96 6.90 17.40
C THR A 202 4.36 7.34 17.82
N ASP A 203 4.93 6.69 18.84
CA ASP A 203 6.27 6.98 19.36
C ASP A 203 7.34 6.76 18.29
N PHE A 204 7.21 5.69 17.50
CA PHE A 204 8.09 5.43 16.37
C PHE A 204 8.07 6.61 15.37
N ILE A 205 6.88 7.04 14.94
CA ILE A 205 6.74 8.14 13.97
C ILE A 205 7.34 9.43 14.51
N ILE A 206 7.01 9.80 15.76
CA ILE A 206 7.56 11.00 16.42
C ILE A 206 9.09 10.93 16.47
N SER A 207 9.65 9.78 16.86
CA SER A 207 11.10 9.59 16.94
C SER A 207 11.81 9.78 15.60
N ARG A 208 11.15 9.41 14.49
CA ARG A 208 11.70 9.54 13.13
C ARG A 208 11.63 10.96 12.60
N ILE A 209 10.58 11.70 12.96
CA ILE A 209 10.39 13.09 12.53
C ILE A 209 11.25 14.05 13.36
N LYS A 210 11.51 13.75 14.64
CA LYS A 210 12.21 14.63 15.58
C LYS A 210 13.51 15.27 15.05
N PRO A 211 14.40 14.57 14.32
CA PRO A 211 15.61 15.18 13.76
C PRO A 211 15.34 16.26 12.69
N TYR A 212 14.15 16.26 12.08
CA TYR A 212 13.77 17.14 10.98
C TYR A 212 12.86 18.29 11.41
N ALA A 213 12.35 18.31 12.64
CA ALA A 213 11.27 19.20 13.05
C ALA A 213 11.66 20.17 14.16
N LYS A 214 11.17 21.42 14.05
CA LYS A 214 11.18 22.45 15.09
C LYS A 214 10.20 22.11 16.20
N SER A 215 9.02 21.64 15.83
CA SER A 215 7.95 21.25 16.76
C SER A 215 7.14 20.09 16.19
N ILE A 216 6.56 19.29 17.07
CA ILE A 216 5.69 18.16 16.74
C ILE A 216 4.47 18.23 17.65
N SER A 217 3.28 18.06 17.08
CA SER A 217 2.02 17.88 17.81
C SER A 217 1.39 16.55 17.42
N ALA A 218 0.77 15.89 18.40
CA ALA A 218 0.04 14.65 18.20
C ALA A 218 -1.35 14.79 18.84
N ALA A 219 -2.41 14.50 18.08
CA ALA A 219 -3.80 14.59 18.54
C ALA A 219 -4.47 13.22 18.41
N GLY A 220 -5.00 12.70 19.53
CA GLY A 220 -5.59 11.37 19.64
C GLY A 220 -4.95 10.54 20.77
N PRO A 221 -5.13 9.21 20.76
CA PRO A 221 -5.79 8.44 19.71
C PRO A 221 -7.33 8.58 19.75
N VAL A 222 -7.96 8.51 18.58
CA VAL A 222 -9.43 8.46 18.41
C VAL A 222 -9.84 7.24 17.60
N THR A 223 -11.07 6.75 17.79
CA THR A 223 -11.62 5.69 16.94
C THR A 223 -11.87 6.21 15.53
N HIS A 224 -11.30 5.55 14.52
CA HIS A 224 -11.45 5.85 13.10
C HIS A 224 -12.16 4.71 12.39
N ASP A 225 -13.22 5.04 11.65
CA ASP A 225 -14.00 4.10 10.85
C ASP A 225 -13.23 3.69 9.59
N ALA A 226 -13.00 2.38 9.43
CA ALA A 226 -12.35 1.79 8.27
C ALA A 226 -13.24 0.73 7.59
N GLY A 227 -14.58 0.91 7.67
CA GLY A 227 -15.56 0.05 7.04
C GLY A 227 -16.04 -1.06 7.99
N PRO A 228 -15.66 -2.34 7.79
CA PRO A 228 -16.06 -3.44 8.68
C PRO A 228 -15.31 -3.45 10.02
N VAL A 229 -14.21 -2.70 10.13
CA VAL A 229 -13.40 -2.56 11.34
C VAL A 229 -13.20 -1.09 11.68
N VAL A 230 -12.80 -0.83 12.92
CA VAL A 230 -12.30 0.47 13.33
C VAL A 230 -10.85 0.37 13.80
N HIS A 231 -10.14 1.48 13.72
CA HIS A 231 -8.75 1.61 14.18
C HIS A 231 -8.60 2.72 15.22
N LEU A 232 -7.55 2.66 16.05
CA LEU A 232 -7.10 3.87 16.75
C LEU A 232 -6.25 4.71 15.79
N LEU A 233 -6.53 6.01 15.75
CA LEU A 233 -5.84 6.97 14.90
C LEU A 233 -5.30 8.12 15.74
N THR A 234 -4.01 8.41 15.61
CA THR A 234 -3.39 9.63 16.14
C THR A 234 -2.91 10.46 14.96
N GLN A 235 -3.38 11.70 14.86
CA GLN A 235 -2.92 12.64 13.84
C GLN A 235 -1.63 13.29 14.33
N ILE A 236 -0.61 13.32 13.49
CA ILE A 236 0.70 13.88 13.84
C ILE A 236 1.02 14.99 12.85
N THR A 237 1.30 16.18 13.37
CA THR A 237 1.74 17.34 12.59
C THR A 237 3.10 17.78 13.08
N ALA A 238 3.99 18.17 12.18
CA ALA A 238 5.31 18.66 12.51
C ALA A 238 5.68 19.87 11.67
N VAL A 239 6.22 20.90 12.32
CA VAL A 239 6.82 22.04 11.63
C VAL A 239 8.28 21.68 11.37
N LEU A 240 8.65 21.55 10.11
CA LEU A 240 9.98 21.16 9.65
C LEU A 240 10.99 22.30 9.84
N ASN A 241 12.26 21.94 10.03
CA ASN A 241 13.37 22.87 10.03
C ASN A 241 13.52 23.54 8.65
N ASP A 242 14.00 24.78 8.61
CA ASP A 242 14.19 25.47 7.34
C ASP A 242 15.34 24.82 6.54
N GLY A 243 15.17 24.73 5.22
CA GLY A 243 16.21 24.22 4.31
C GLY A 243 16.43 22.70 4.35
N ILE A 244 15.64 21.93 5.09
CA ILE A 244 15.77 20.47 5.07
C ILE A 244 15.26 19.86 3.76
N ASP A 245 15.78 18.67 3.44
CA ASP A 245 15.18 17.82 2.44
C ASP A 245 13.88 17.18 2.97
N LYS A 246 12.75 17.72 2.51
CA LYS A 246 11.40 17.25 2.84
C LYS A 246 11.17 15.80 2.41
N HIS A 247 11.79 15.35 1.31
CA HIS A 247 11.67 13.97 0.86
C HIS A 247 12.38 13.01 1.82
N SER A 248 13.58 13.35 2.28
CA SER A 248 14.28 12.56 3.31
C SER A 248 13.50 12.49 4.63
N ALA A 249 12.90 13.59 5.07
CA ALA A 249 12.03 13.60 6.26
C ALA A 249 10.85 12.63 6.11
N ALA A 250 10.14 12.68 4.97
CA ALA A 250 9.03 11.78 4.68
C ALA A 250 9.47 10.31 4.52
N ALA A 251 10.55 10.05 3.79
CA ALA A 251 11.08 8.71 3.55
C ALA A 251 11.59 8.05 4.84
N SER A 252 12.02 8.83 5.83
CA SER A 252 12.48 8.32 7.14
C SER A 252 11.41 7.52 7.90
N LEU A 253 10.12 7.79 7.61
CA LEU A 253 8.97 7.10 8.18
C LEU A 253 8.83 5.66 7.66
N HIS A 254 9.31 5.39 6.45
CA HIS A 254 9.11 4.12 5.76
C HIS A 254 10.19 3.07 6.08
N PRO A 255 9.82 1.78 6.27
CA PRO A 255 8.49 1.30 6.61
C PRO A 255 8.11 1.62 8.05
N THR A 256 6.83 1.91 8.26
CA THR A 256 6.25 2.04 9.60
C THR A 256 6.04 0.65 10.22
N PRO A 257 5.91 0.56 11.56
CA PRO A 257 5.50 -0.68 12.24
C PRO A 257 4.19 -1.30 11.74
N ALA A 258 3.31 -0.51 11.12
CA ALA A 258 2.02 -0.97 10.60
C ALA A 258 2.17 -1.97 9.45
N VAL A 259 3.22 -1.84 8.64
CA VAL A 259 3.48 -2.70 7.47
C VAL A 259 4.77 -3.53 7.56
N CYS A 260 5.59 -3.30 8.57
CA CYS A 260 6.83 -4.04 8.82
C CYS A 260 6.80 -4.75 10.17
N GLY A 261 7.25 -4.11 11.24
CA GLY A 261 7.32 -4.72 12.56
C GLY A 261 8.18 -3.90 13.53
N LEU A 262 8.35 -4.42 14.74
CA LEU A 262 9.08 -3.77 15.82
C LEU A 262 9.97 -4.78 16.54
N PRO A 263 11.30 -4.52 16.66
CA PRO A 263 12.04 -3.36 16.15
C PRO A 263 12.21 -3.31 14.62
N LYS A 264 12.04 -2.13 14.00
CA LYS A 264 11.99 -1.94 12.53
C LYS A 264 13.11 -2.65 11.76
N ASN A 265 14.38 -2.34 12.06
CA ASN A 265 15.50 -2.80 11.23
C ASN A 265 15.68 -4.32 11.31
N ALA A 266 15.46 -4.90 12.50
CA ALA A 266 15.49 -6.34 12.68
C ALA A 266 14.30 -7.02 11.99
N ALA A 267 13.09 -6.45 12.13
CA ALA A 267 11.88 -6.96 11.50
C ALA A 267 11.98 -6.94 9.97
N LEU A 268 12.48 -5.85 9.39
CA LEU A 268 12.70 -5.72 7.94
C LEU A 268 13.62 -6.83 7.41
N LYS A 269 14.80 -7.01 8.03
CA LYS A 269 15.75 -8.06 7.65
C LYS A 269 15.15 -9.45 7.78
N PHE A 270 14.38 -9.68 8.85
CA PHE A 270 13.71 -10.94 9.08
C PHE A 270 12.64 -11.23 8.03
N ILE A 271 11.79 -10.26 7.70
CA ILE A 271 10.74 -10.38 6.69
C ILE A 271 11.33 -10.68 5.32
N VAL A 272 12.30 -9.87 4.87
CA VAL A 272 12.96 -10.04 3.56
C VAL A 272 13.58 -11.44 3.42
N LYS A 273 14.10 -12.01 4.51
CA LYS A 273 14.71 -13.35 4.52
C LYS A 273 13.69 -14.49 4.57
N ASN A 274 12.54 -14.32 5.24
CA ASN A 274 11.70 -15.45 5.66
C ASN A 274 10.29 -15.49 5.04
N GLU A 275 9.83 -14.42 4.39
CA GLU A 275 8.46 -14.32 3.86
C GLU A 275 8.23 -15.16 2.58
N GLY A 276 9.30 -15.61 1.91
CA GLY A 276 9.21 -16.56 0.80
C GLY A 276 8.93 -15.94 -0.58
N TYR A 277 8.71 -14.63 -0.65
CA TYR A 277 8.62 -13.87 -1.90
C TYR A 277 9.12 -12.43 -1.75
N LYS A 278 9.29 -11.73 -2.86
CA LYS A 278 9.65 -10.29 -2.85
C LYS A 278 8.39 -9.44 -2.92
N ARG A 279 8.15 -8.60 -1.90
CA ARG A 279 7.05 -7.62 -1.90
C ARG A 279 7.16 -6.60 -3.05
N ASN A 280 8.36 -6.36 -3.57
CA ASN A 280 8.64 -5.29 -4.53
C ASN A 280 8.10 -3.95 -4.00
N TYR A 281 7.10 -3.36 -4.66
CA TYR A 281 6.49 -2.09 -4.26
C TYR A 281 5.31 -2.24 -3.30
N TYR A 282 4.81 -3.46 -3.03
CA TYR A 282 3.76 -3.66 -2.02
C TYR A 282 4.30 -3.36 -0.62
N SER A 283 3.53 -2.67 0.22
CA SER A 283 3.99 -2.11 1.50
C SER A 283 5.16 -1.11 1.40
N GLY A 284 5.55 -0.71 0.18
CA GLY A 284 6.39 0.45 -0.07
C GLY A 284 5.61 1.75 0.09
N TYR A 285 6.00 2.80 -0.62
CA TYR A 285 5.19 4.02 -0.70
C TYR A 285 5.07 4.54 -2.12
N ILE A 286 3.98 5.25 -2.38
CA ILE A 286 3.62 5.83 -3.67
C ILE A 286 3.13 7.24 -3.48
N GLY A 287 3.29 8.11 -4.47
CA GLY A 287 2.71 9.45 -4.37
C GLY A 287 3.33 10.48 -5.29
N LEU A 288 2.88 11.73 -5.15
CA LEU A 288 3.35 12.85 -5.94
C LEU A 288 4.40 13.65 -5.17
N ILE A 289 5.44 14.06 -5.88
CA ILE A 289 6.51 14.93 -5.39
C ILE A 289 6.62 16.12 -6.34
N SER A 290 6.67 17.31 -5.76
CA SER A 290 6.97 18.58 -6.40
C SER A 290 8.06 19.30 -5.60
N PRO A 291 8.66 20.39 -6.11
CA PRO A 291 9.75 21.07 -5.40
C PRO A 291 9.44 21.46 -3.95
N ASN A 292 8.19 21.85 -3.66
CA ASN A 292 7.80 22.34 -2.33
C ASN A 292 6.86 21.41 -1.57
N ASN A 293 6.19 20.48 -2.24
CA ASN A 293 5.14 19.65 -1.67
C ASN A 293 5.32 18.18 -2.03
N LEU A 294 4.96 17.28 -1.13
CA LEU A 294 4.85 15.85 -1.40
C LEU A 294 3.60 15.28 -0.74
N HIS A 295 2.96 14.33 -1.40
CA HIS A 295 1.83 13.58 -0.87
C HIS A 295 2.09 12.10 -1.12
N LEU A 296 2.55 11.41 -0.08
CA LEU A 296 2.96 10.01 -0.10
C LEU A 296 2.00 9.15 0.71
N PHE A 297 1.72 7.97 0.17
CA PHE A 297 0.81 6.97 0.70
C PHE A 297 1.55 5.64 0.82
N VAL A 298 1.22 4.84 1.83
CA VAL A 298 1.75 3.48 1.95
C VAL A 298 1.12 2.63 0.86
N ASN A 299 1.90 1.90 0.06
CA ASN A 299 1.36 1.18 -1.09
C ASN A 299 0.66 -0.13 -0.68
N LEU A 300 -0.61 0.01 -0.29
CA LEU A 300 -1.51 -1.05 0.12
C LEU A 300 -2.67 -1.18 -0.88
N ARG A 301 -3.45 -2.27 -0.76
CA ARG A 301 -4.59 -2.56 -1.65
C ARG A 301 -4.22 -2.32 -3.12
N CYS A 302 -3.15 -2.98 -3.54
CA CYS A 302 -2.59 -2.85 -4.88
C CYS A 302 -2.41 -4.21 -5.55
N MET A 303 -2.25 -4.15 -6.86
CA MET A 303 -1.93 -5.28 -7.71
C MET A 303 -0.83 -4.93 -8.71
N PHE A 304 -0.21 -5.96 -9.25
CA PHE A 304 0.72 -5.88 -10.36
C PHE A 304 0.23 -6.75 -11.51
N PHE A 305 0.04 -6.15 -12.68
CA PHE A 305 -0.29 -6.83 -13.91
C PHE A 305 0.95 -6.93 -14.80
N ASN A 306 1.31 -8.15 -15.21
CA ASN A 306 2.52 -8.41 -16.00
C ASN A 306 2.26 -8.55 -17.52
N GLY A 307 1.02 -8.35 -17.97
CA GLY A 307 0.61 -8.59 -19.36
C GLY A 307 -0.17 -9.89 -19.58
N GLN A 308 -0.23 -10.78 -18.58
CA GLN A 308 -0.92 -12.08 -18.68
C GLN A 308 -1.80 -12.38 -17.48
N PHE A 309 -1.34 -12.06 -16.27
CA PHE A 309 -2.10 -12.25 -15.04
C PHE A 309 -1.80 -11.13 -14.04
N ALA A 310 -2.71 -10.97 -13.09
CA ALA A 310 -2.56 -10.05 -11.98
C ALA A 310 -2.00 -10.78 -10.75
N VAL A 311 -1.16 -10.07 -10.00
CA VAL A 311 -0.69 -10.45 -8.67
C VAL A 311 -1.18 -9.41 -7.68
N LEU A 312 -2.05 -9.82 -6.77
CA LEU A 312 -2.56 -9.01 -5.67
C LEU A 312 -1.75 -9.30 -4.42
N TYR A 313 -1.77 -8.38 -3.46
CA TYR A 313 -1.01 -8.51 -2.23
C TYR A 313 -1.85 -8.17 -1.01
N ALA A 314 -1.71 -8.97 0.04
CA ALA A 314 -2.30 -8.69 1.35
C ALA A 314 -1.40 -9.23 2.46
N GLY A 315 -1.48 -8.58 3.62
CA GLY A 315 -0.76 -8.98 4.81
C GLY A 315 -1.47 -8.55 6.08
N GLY A 316 -1.09 -9.17 7.19
CA GLY A 316 -1.63 -9.01 8.53
C GLY A 316 -0.51 -8.82 9.55
N GLY A 317 -0.83 -8.07 10.62
CA GLY A 317 0.10 -7.85 11.72
C GLY A 317 0.03 -9.00 12.71
N LEU A 318 1.07 -9.83 12.75
CA LEU A 318 1.17 -10.96 13.65
C LEU A 318 1.65 -10.55 15.05
N LEU A 319 1.02 -11.17 16.04
CA LEU A 319 1.33 -11.07 17.45
C LEU A 319 1.51 -12.47 18.06
N LYS A 320 2.02 -12.54 19.29
CA LYS A 320 2.18 -13.82 20.00
C LYS A 320 0.88 -14.59 20.21
N SER A 321 -0.28 -13.96 20.06
CA SER A 321 -1.60 -14.59 20.13
C SER A 321 -2.19 -14.98 18.77
N SER A 322 -1.57 -14.58 17.65
CA SER A 322 -2.11 -14.82 16.31
C SER A 322 -2.20 -16.31 15.97
N ASP A 323 -3.26 -16.69 15.27
CA ASP A 323 -3.54 -18.03 14.80
C ASP A 323 -3.41 -18.11 13.26
N LEU A 324 -3.01 -19.25 12.71
CA LEU A 324 -2.70 -19.34 11.28
C LEU A 324 -3.96 -19.14 10.43
N GLU A 325 -5.04 -19.81 10.81
CA GLU A 325 -6.30 -19.83 10.08
C GLU A 325 -6.97 -18.45 10.07
N ASP A 326 -7.01 -17.78 11.22
CA ASP A 326 -7.56 -16.43 11.37
C ASP A 326 -6.79 -15.41 10.51
N GLU A 327 -5.47 -15.45 10.55
CA GLU A 327 -4.62 -14.50 9.82
C GLU A 327 -4.66 -14.77 8.31
N TRP A 328 -4.74 -16.04 7.91
CA TRP A 328 -5.00 -16.39 6.52
C TRP A 328 -6.36 -15.84 6.05
N GLN A 329 -7.42 -16.02 6.84
CA GLN A 329 -8.75 -15.52 6.51
C GLN A 329 -8.78 -13.98 6.46
N GLU A 330 -8.05 -13.30 7.34
CA GLU A 330 -7.89 -11.84 7.28
C GLU A 330 -7.29 -11.39 5.93
N THR A 331 -6.25 -12.08 5.46
CA THR A 331 -5.66 -11.77 4.15
C THR A 331 -6.61 -12.10 2.99
N GLU A 332 -7.41 -13.17 3.06
CA GLU A 332 -8.45 -13.48 2.07
C GLU A 332 -9.51 -12.37 1.99
N ASN A 333 -9.93 -11.85 3.14
CA ASN A 333 -10.90 -10.75 3.23
C ASN A 333 -10.32 -9.46 2.62
N LYS A 334 -9.06 -9.14 2.91
CA LYS A 334 -8.35 -7.99 2.32
C LYS A 334 -8.20 -8.09 0.80
N LEU A 335 -8.01 -9.30 0.27
CA LEU A 335 -7.89 -9.55 -1.17
C LEU A 335 -9.25 -9.54 -1.89
N LYS A 336 -10.32 -9.94 -1.22
CA LYS A 336 -11.65 -10.15 -1.82
C LYS A 336 -12.09 -8.95 -2.67
N THR A 337 -12.05 -7.74 -2.11
CA THR A 337 -12.52 -6.56 -2.83
C THR A 337 -11.76 -6.34 -4.13
N LEU A 338 -10.42 -6.44 -4.14
CA LEU A 338 -9.64 -6.31 -5.37
C LEU A 338 -9.91 -7.44 -6.37
N ARG A 339 -10.09 -8.69 -5.90
CA ARG A 339 -10.42 -9.85 -6.76
C ARG A 339 -11.76 -9.70 -7.47
N ASP A 340 -12.71 -9.03 -6.85
CA ASP A 340 -14.03 -8.77 -7.43
C ASP A 340 -13.97 -7.65 -8.49
N LEU A 341 -12.95 -6.79 -8.43
CA LEU A 341 -12.76 -5.64 -9.33
C LEU A 341 -11.99 -5.95 -10.61
N ILE A 342 -11.35 -7.12 -10.71
CA ILE A 342 -10.40 -7.41 -11.80
C ILE A 342 -10.76 -8.62 -12.62
#